data_AF-A0A9W6MES8-F1
#
_entry.id   AF-A0A9W6MES8-F1
#
_cell.length_a   1.000
_cell.length_b   1.000
_cell.length_c   1.000
_cell.angle_alpha   90.00
_cell.angle_beta   90.00
_cell.angle_gamma   90.00
#
_symmetry.space_group_name_H-M   'P 1'
#
loop_
_entity.id
_entity.type
_entity.pdbx_description
1 polymer ?
#
loop_
_entity_poly.entity_id
_entity_poly.type
_entity_poly.pdbx_seq_one_letter_code
_entity_poly.pdbx_strand_id
1 'polypeptide(L)'
;MTESHYAGAVIGHNFGEFSALSTDLTANPHARTELQRYAEALLANLAADATRSTTSTIPTSSPDVPGYWLAPAVQALVLLVRGEDALEPLGRAAQLDEQRTALFLCLALALCGQGDRIHASWMGIAFGELSLDQPVTRGQRALWLAAAQGAYGPAGKIFVLRKLDAVAVPSRSEPARWLSALTPHEPSMVVPPSLVDFPELAELPELAQPVQAAAQLTRLLGRCTEITTTRAGAGGKPAGRAGRPPTPWAANETLSVLRQLIGADAADSPGSRASGASGASGASDKAQNGPGAPDRAANGFGGSEAPDRAAKPLTDHLLADLRACSDPSLAAIALHVVAPIVRTAAEGLAKATQVSPPESVTMPLLGHRVILRPGGPNLESLAAAERHIAVESVPVRGRPWLAYALLALTVLALVAAVVTPFPLPAAALALVLAAGGAHQLWLRRERERADAEYVRKQLSELRELADGAVWALHEYGREAEKRAQGASSDLAELTRLLRRGPRAG
;
A
#
# COMPACT_ATOMS: atom_id res chain seq x y z
N MET A 1 -37.90 7.92 32.63
CA MET A 1 -38.61 6.82 31.96
C MET A 1 -37.79 5.58 32.20
N THR A 2 -38.30 4.68 33.02
CA THR A 2 -37.55 3.63 33.72
C THR A 2 -37.55 2.34 32.91
N GLU A 3 -36.36 1.89 32.53
CA GLU A 3 -36.06 0.54 32.07
C GLU A 3 -36.32 -0.46 33.22
N SER A 4 -37.28 -1.37 33.03
CA SER A 4 -37.33 -2.63 33.78
C SER A 4 -38.27 -3.61 33.09
N HIS A 5 -37.86 -4.88 33.10
CA HIS A 5 -38.59 -6.10 32.73
C HIS A 5 -38.56 -6.55 31.26
N TYR A 6 -37.51 -7.30 30.92
CA TYR A 6 -37.65 -8.53 30.14
C TYR A 6 -36.90 -9.66 30.85
N ALA A 7 -37.63 -10.41 31.67
CA ALA A 7 -37.17 -11.64 32.30
C ALA A 7 -37.63 -12.82 31.44
N GLY A 8 -36.71 -13.72 31.12
CA GLY A 8 -36.97 -14.92 30.34
C GLY A 8 -37.97 -15.86 31.03
N ALA A 9 -39.06 -16.14 30.34
CA ALA A 9 -39.96 -17.23 30.68
C ALA A 9 -39.51 -18.49 29.93
N VAL A 10 -38.87 -19.40 30.66
CA VAL A 10 -38.61 -20.78 30.23
C VAL A 10 -39.94 -21.54 30.32
N ILE A 11 -40.54 -21.82 29.17
CA ILE A 11 -41.69 -22.73 29.06
C ILE A 11 -41.15 -24.10 28.65
N GLY A 12 -41.10 -25.02 29.61
CA GLY A 12 -41.02 -26.45 29.34
C GLY A 12 -42.43 -27.03 29.39
N HIS A 13 -42.95 -27.51 28.25
CA HIS A 13 -44.06 -28.46 28.23
C HIS A 13 -44.12 -29.24 26.90
N ASN A 14 -44.14 -30.57 27.06
CA ASN A 14 -44.76 -31.60 26.22
C ASN A 14 -44.37 -31.69 24.73
N PHE A 15 -43.30 -32.45 24.48
CA PHE A 15 -43.04 -33.10 23.19
C PHE A 15 -43.76 -34.47 23.16
N GLY A 16 -44.92 -34.52 22.52
CA GLY A 16 -45.65 -35.74 22.19
C GLY A 16 -46.39 -35.56 20.88
N GLU A 17 -45.96 -36.30 19.85
CA GLU A 17 -46.72 -36.65 18.63
C GLU A 17 -47.18 -35.50 17.70
N PHE A 18 -46.24 -34.87 16.97
CA PHE A 18 -46.54 -34.19 15.70
C PHE A 18 -45.51 -34.56 14.63
N SER A 19 -45.68 -35.72 14.00
CA SER A 19 -44.81 -36.19 12.89
C SER A 19 -45.55 -36.43 11.57
N ALA A 20 -46.76 -35.90 11.37
CA ALA A 20 -47.57 -36.21 10.18
C ALA A 20 -48.04 -35.00 9.33
N LEU A 21 -47.57 -33.78 9.60
CA LEU A 21 -47.93 -32.56 8.82
C LEU A 21 -46.68 -31.76 8.41
N SER A 22 -45.64 -32.45 7.93
CA SER A 22 -44.64 -31.81 7.07
C SER A 22 -45.25 -31.68 5.67
N THR A 23 -46.16 -30.71 5.54
CA THR A 23 -46.83 -30.37 4.30
C THR A 23 -45.79 -29.78 3.36
N ASP A 24 -45.20 -30.64 2.55
CA ASP A 24 -44.74 -30.43 1.17
C ASP A 24 -44.41 -28.96 0.79
N LEU A 25 -43.36 -28.39 1.40
CA LEU A 25 -42.79 -27.08 1.02
C LEU A 25 -42.30 -27.05 -0.44
N THR A 26 -42.20 -28.21 -1.08
CA THR A 26 -41.93 -28.39 -2.51
C THR A 26 -43.14 -28.15 -3.42
N ALA A 27 -44.36 -28.04 -2.88
CA ALA A 27 -45.58 -28.01 -3.70
C ALA A 27 -45.87 -26.67 -4.41
N ASN A 28 -45.18 -25.56 -4.07
CA ASN A 28 -45.44 -24.28 -4.74
C ASN A 28 -44.17 -23.43 -5.00
N PRO A 29 -43.28 -23.87 -5.91
CA PRO A 29 -42.12 -23.07 -6.34
C PRO A 29 -42.54 -21.71 -6.95
N HIS A 30 -43.75 -21.64 -7.52
CA HIS A 30 -44.26 -20.41 -8.13
C HIS A 30 -44.51 -19.31 -7.09
N ALA A 31 -45.15 -19.62 -5.96
CA ALA A 31 -45.41 -18.63 -4.90
C ALA A 31 -44.10 -18.05 -4.33
N ARG A 32 -43.06 -18.88 -4.23
CA ARG A 32 -41.74 -18.44 -3.80
C ARG A 32 -41.07 -17.49 -4.79
N THR A 33 -41.12 -17.79 -6.09
CA THR A 33 -40.60 -16.90 -7.12
C THR A 33 -41.38 -15.58 -7.20
N GLU A 34 -42.70 -15.60 -6.95
CA GLU A 34 -43.51 -14.38 -6.86
C GLU A 34 -43.12 -13.52 -5.66
N LEU A 35 -42.92 -14.13 -4.48
CA LEU A 35 -42.45 -13.43 -3.30
C LEU A 35 -41.07 -12.81 -3.51
N GLN A 36 -40.15 -13.51 -4.18
CA GLN A 36 -38.83 -12.97 -4.53
C GLN A 36 -38.96 -11.75 -5.46
N ARG A 37 -39.75 -11.87 -6.54
CA ARG A 37 -40.03 -10.74 -7.44
C ARG A 37 -40.66 -9.56 -6.70
N TYR A 38 -41.58 -9.84 -5.77
CA TYR A 38 -42.22 -8.83 -4.93
C TYR A 38 -41.19 -8.12 -4.04
N ALA A 39 -40.33 -8.87 -3.34
CA ALA A 39 -39.29 -8.31 -2.49
C ALA A 39 -38.28 -7.46 -3.28
N GLU A 40 -37.87 -7.92 -4.46
CA GLU A 40 -36.98 -7.16 -5.36
C GLU A 40 -37.62 -5.87 -5.88
N ALA A 41 -38.90 -5.93 -6.30
CA ALA A 41 -39.64 -4.75 -6.73
C ALA A 41 -39.82 -3.75 -5.58
N LEU A 42 -40.10 -4.24 -4.37
CA LEU A 42 -40.18 -3.41 -3.16
C LEU A 42 -38.86 -2.70 -2.89
N LEU A 43 -37.74 -3.42 -2.89
CA LEU A 43 -36.41 -2.82 -2.68
C LEU A 43 -36.04 -1.79 -3.76
N ALA A 44 -36.40 -2.05 -5.02
CA ALA A 44 -36.18 -1.10 -6.11
C ALA A 44 -37.00 0.19 -5.92
N ASN A 45 -38.28 0.06 -5.51
CA ASN A 45 -39.14 1.20 -5.22
C ASN A 45 -38.62 2.02 -4.02
N LEU A 46 -38.24 1.34 -2.93
CA LEU A 46 -37.69 1.99 -1.74
C LEU A 46 -36.38 2.72 -2.04
N ALA A 47 -35.49 2.13 -2.84
CA ALA A 47 -34.26 2.79 -3.29
C ALA A 47 -34.55 4.02 -4.17
N ALA A 48 -35.58 3.95 -5.02
CA ALA A 48 -36.01 5.09 -5.83
C ALA A 48 -36.60 6.22 -4.98
N ASP A 49 -37.42 5.90 -3.97
CA ASP A 49 -38.05 6.87 -3.08
C ASP A 49 -37.05 7.61 -2.20
N ALA A 50 -36.03 6.89 -1.71
CA ALA A 50 -34.91 7.48 -0.98
C ALA A 50 -34.21 8.61 -1.78
N THR A 51 -34.35 8.60 -3.11
CA THR A 51 -33.78 9.65 -3.98
C THR A 51 -34.78 10.72 -4.41
N ARG A 52 -36.10 10.49 -4.34
CA ARG A 52 -37.10 11.34 -5.01
C ARG A 52 -38.08 12.09 -4.10
N SER A 53 -38.10 11.84 -2.78
CA SER A 53 -39.09 12.45 -1.85
C SER A 53 -40.55 12.33 -2.31
N THR A 54 -40.84 11.43 -3.24
CA THR A 54 -42.18 11.16 -3.75
C THR A 54 -42.80 10.05 -2.93
N THR A 55 -44.06 10.22 -2.55
CA THR A 55 -44.87 9.16 -1.92
C THR A 55 -45.18 8.09 -2.96
N SER A 56 -44.33 7.07 -3.07
CA SER A 56 -44.63 5.89 -3.86
C SER A 56 -45.61 4.97 -3.16
N THR A 57 -46.45 4.34 -3.95
CA THR A 57 -47.46 3.40 -3.52
C THR A 57 -46.78 2.05 -3.25
N ILE A 58 -46.44 1.79 -1.98
CA ILE A 58 -45.94 0.48 -1.56
C ILE A 58 -47.05 -0.55 -1.80
N PRO A 59 -46.80 -1.63 -2.57
CA PRO A 59 -47.83 -2.63 -2.84
C PRO A 59 -48.34 -3.25 -1.53
N THR A 60 -49.64 -3.52 -1.45
CA THR A 60 -50.37 -3.73 -0.19
C THR A 60 -50.49 -5.20 0.24
N SER A 61 -50.21 -6.16 -0.64
CA SER A 61 -50.33 -7.58 -0.35
C SER A 61 -49.12 -8.36 -0.86
N SER A 62 -48.37 -8.96 0.07
CA SER A 62 -47.32 -9.93 -0.22
C SER A 62 -47.94 -11.32 -0.30
N PRO A 63 -47.54 -12.19 -1.24
CA PRO A 63 -47.91 -13.60 -1.19
C PRO A 63 -47.35 -14.23 0.09
N ASP A 64 -48.21 -14.93 0.85
CA ASP A 64 -47.80 -15.66 2.04
C ASP A 64 -47.30 -17.06 1.64
N VAL A 65 -46.08 -17.40 2.06
CA VAL A 65 -45.44 -18.69 1.78
C VAL A 65 -45.12 -19.31 3.14
N PRO A 66 -45.95 -20.27 3.62
CA PRO A 66 -45.76 -20.86 4.93
C PRO A 66 -44.36 -21.45 5.12
N GLY A 67 -43.76 -21.20 6.29
CA GLY A 67 -42.44 -21.73 6.66
C GLY A 67 -41.25 -21.02 5.98
N TYR A 68 -41.48 -19.95 5.21
CA TYR A 68 -40.41 -19.20 4.57
C TYR A 68 -40.18 -17.84 5.24
N TRP A 69 -38.95 -17.59 5.71
CA TRP A 69 -38.59 -16.42 6.53
C TRP A 69 -38.81 -15.07 5.81
N LEU A 70 -38.69 -15.04 4.48
CA LEU A 70 -38.73 -13.79 3.72
C LEU A 70 -40.11 -13.12 3.73
N ALA A 71 -41.20 -13.89 3.70
CA ALA A 71 -42.56 -13.33 3.70
C ALA A 71 -42.83 -12.46 4.94
N PRO A 72 -42.68 -12.98 6.18
CA PRO A 72 -42.83 -12.16 7.37
C PRO A 72 -41.75 -11.08 7.51
N ALA A 73 -40.52 -11.29 7.00
CA ALA A 73 -39.48 -10.25 7.02
C ALA A 73 -39.82 -9.04 6.12
N VAL A 74 -40.37 -9.29 4.93
CA VAL A 74 -40.84 -8.24 4.01
C VAL A 74 -42.05 -7.50 4.60
N GLN A 75 -42.97 -8.23 5.24
CA GLN A 75 -44.08 -7.61 5.96
C GLN A 75 -43.57 -6.69 7.08
N ALA A 76 -42.61 -7.15 7.87
CA ALA A 76 -41.99 -6.34 8.92
C ALA A 76 -41.30 -5.08 8.35
N LEU A 77 -40.57 -5.19 7.23
CA LEU A 77 -39.95 -4.05 6.56
C LEU A 77 -40.98 -2.99 6.15
N VAL A 78 -42.10 -3.39 5.54
CA VAL A 78 -43.16 -2.45 5.12
C VAL A 78 -43.74 -1.71 6.31
N LEU A 79 -44.04 -2.41 7.41
CA LEU A 79 -44.55 -1.81 8.65
C LEU A 79 -43.52 -0.84 9.26
N LEU A 80 -42.24 -1.25 9.33
CA LEU A 80 -41.16 -0.41 9.85
C LEU A 80 -40.94 0.86 9.03
N VAL A 81 -41.03 0.80 7.70
CA VAL A 81 -40.92 1.97 6.82
C VAL A 81 -42.11 2.93 7.02
N ARG A 82 -43.31 2.39 7.29
CA ARG A 82 -44.51 3.19 7.61
C ARG A 82 -44.51 3.75 9.04
N GLY A 83 -43.65 3.24 9.92
CA GLY A 83 -43.67 3.57 11.35
C GLY A 83 -44.81 2.90 12.11
N GLU A 84 -45.28 1.76 11.60
CA GLU A 84 -46.26 0.90 12.23
C GLU A 84 -45.57 -0.18 13.08
N ASP A 85 -46.32 -0.84 13.96
CA ASP A 85 -45.80 -1.93 14.79
C ASP A 85 -45.51 -3.17 13.95
N ALA A 86 -44.25 -3.62 13.97
CA ALA A 86 -43.76 -4.77 13.22
C ALA A 86 -43.41 -5.97 14.11
N LEU A 87 -43.72 -5.95 15.41
CA LEU A 87 -43.28 -6.97 16.37
C LEU A 87 -43.75 -8.38 16.00
N GLU A 88 -45.01 -8.55 15.62
CA GLU A 88 -45.56 -9.87 15.27
C GLU A 88 -44.89 -10.49 14.02
N PRO A 89 -44.85 -9.83 12.85
CA PRO A 89 -44.18 -10.40 11.67
C PRO A 89 -42.67 -10.54 11.88
N LEU A 90 -42.03 -9.62 12.61
CA LEU A 90 -40.62 -9.76 12.94
C LEU A 90 -40.35 -11.01 13.78
N GLY A 91 -41.16 -11.26 14.81
CA GLY A 91 -41.02 -12.44 15.67
C GLY A 91 -41.17 -13.74 14.88
N ARG A 92 -42.14 -13.80 13.95
CA ARG A 92 -42.32 -14.95 13.04
C ARG A 92 -41.12 -15.13 12.11
N ALA A 93 -40.60 -14.06 11.51
CA ALA A 93 -39.43 -14.14 10.64
C ALA A 93 -38.17 -14.60 11.40
N ALA A 94 -37.95 -14.06 12.60
CA ALA A 94 -36.81 -14.41 13.44
C ALA A 94 -36.86 -15.87 13.94
N GLN A 95 -38.04 -16.42 14.23
CA GLN A 95 -38.20 -17.83 14.56
C GLN A 95 -37.82 -18.77 13.41
N LEU A 96 -37.99 -18.33 12.17
CA LEU A 96 -37.64 -19.11 10.98
C LEU A 96 -36.16 -19.01 10.64
N ASP A 97 -35.61 -17.78 10.61
CA ASP A 97 -34.19 -17.53 10.37
C ASP A 97 -33.80 -16.15 10.94
N GLU A 98 -33.35 -16.14 12.20
CA GLU A 98 -33.00 -14.91 12.92
C GLU A 98 -31.89 -14.13 12.21
N GLN A 99 -30.85 -14.83 11.74
CA GLN A 99 -29.67 -14.21 11.14
C GLN A 99 -29.98 -13.56 9.80
N ARG A 100 -30.66 -14.27 8.89
CA ARG A 100 -31.03 -13.71 7.58
C ARG A 100 -32.06 -12.60 7.71
N THR A 101 -33.02 -12.74 8.61
CA THR A 101 -34.02 -11.70 8.89
C THR A 101 -33.33 -10.42 9.38
N ALA A 102 -32.43 -10.53 10.37
CA ALA A 102 -31.69 -9.38 10.89
C ALA A 102 -30.83 -8.70 9.81
N LEU A 103 -30.10 -9.48 9.01
CA LEU A 103 -29.27 -8.95 7.91
C LEU A 103 -30.10 -8.27 6.83
N PHE A 104 -31.20 -8.89 6.41
CA PHE A 104 -32.13 -8.32 5.44
C PHE A 104 -32.68 -6.98 5.92
N LEU A 105 -33.21 -6.91 7.15
CA LEU A 105 -33.79 -5.69 7.69
C LEU A 105 -32.75 -4.58 7.87
N CYS A 106 -31.53 -4.91 8.36
CA CYS A 106 -30.48 -3.92 8.52
C CYS A 106 -30.11 -3.27 7.17
N LEU A 107 -29.86 -4.09 6.14
CA LEU A 107 -29.48 -3.59 4.82
C LEU A 107 -30.64 -2.87 4.11
N ALA A 108 -31.87 -3.39 4.22
CA ALA A 108 -33.03 -2.76 3.59
C ALA A 108 -33.37 -1.40 4.22
N LEU A 109 -33.37 -1.30 5.55
CA LEU A 109 -33.60 -0.02 6.23
C LEU A 109 -32.48 0.99 5.99
N ALA A 110 -31.22 0.54 5.92
CA ALA A 110 -30.10 1.38 5.50
C ALA A 110 -30.30 1.96 4.10
N LEU A 111 -30.72 1.12 3.15
CA LEU A 111 -31.03 1.52 1.77
C LEU A 111 -32.16 2.56 1.71
N CYS A 112 -33.14 2.47 2.61
CA CYS A 112 -34.25 3.41 2.74
C CYS A 112 -33.88 4.70 3.50
N GLY A 113 -32.65 4.82 4.03
CA GLY A 113 -32.26 5.92 4.90
C GLY A 113 -32.95 5.93 6.27
N GLN A 114 -33.47 4.77 6.72
CA GLN A 114 -34.16 4.56 8.01
C GLN A 114 -33.28 3.76 8.99
N GLY A 115 -31.96 3.82 8.85
CA GLY A 115 -31.06 2.99 9.64
C GLY A 115 -30.94 3.43 11.11
N ASP A 116 -31.46 4.59 11.47
CA ASP A 116 -31.64 5.06 12.86
C ASP A 116 -32.70 4.24 13.63
N ARG A 117 -33.61 3.56 12.92
CA ARG A 117 -34.61 2.66 13.51
C ARG A 117 -34.08 1.27 13.84
N ILE A 118 -32.84 0.96 13.43
CA ILE A 118 -32.27 -0.37 13.66
C ILE A 118 -31.82 -0.49 15.11
N HIS A 119 -32.34 -1.52 15.78
CA HIS A 119 -31.89 -1.88 17.12
C HIS A 119 -30.48 -2.49 17.10
N ALA A 120 -29.69 -2.17 18.13
CA ALA A 120 -28.33 -2.69 18.28
C ALA A 120 -28.28 -4.23 18.34
N SER A 121 -29.31 -4.88 18.87
CA SER A 121 -29.43 -6.35 18.88
C SER A 121 -29.49 -6.94 17.48
N TRP A 122 -30.28 -6.36 16.57
CA TRP A 122 -30.37 -6.82 15.18
C TRP A 122 -29.05 -6.66 14.45
N MET A 123 -28.37 -5.54 14.66
CA MET A 123 -27.04 -5.35 14.09
C MET A 123 -26.03 -6.35 14.67
N GLY A 124 -26.14 -6.68 15.97
CA GLY A 124 -25.46 -7.79 16.64
C GLY A 124 -25.56 -9.10 15.90
N ILE A 125 -26.79 -9.53 15.66
CA ILE A 125 -27.14 -10.80 15.01
C ILE A 125 -26.72 -10.78 13.53
N ALA A 126 -27.09 -9.72 12.80
CA ALA A 126 -26.82 -9.57 11.37
C ALA A 126 -25.33 -9.58 11.05
N PHE A 127 -24.53 -8.92 11.89
CA PHE A 127 -23.09 -8.84 11.71
C PHE A 127 -22.38 -10.12 12.19
N GLY A 128 -22.92 -10.79 13.20
CA GLY A 128 -22.39 -12.03 13.74
C GLY A 128 -21.02 -11.86 14.42
N GLU A 129 -20.24 -12.94 14.38
CA GLU A 129 -18.85 -12.98 14.85
C GLU A 129 -17.89 -12.73 13.69
N LEU A 130 -16.85 -11.94 13.95
CA LEU A 130 -15.71 -11.79 13.05
C LEU A 130 -14.54 -12.56 13.64
N SER A 131 -13.79 -13.24 12.77
CA SER A 131 -12.52 -13.88 13.10
C SER A 131 -11.48 -13.50 12.05
N LEU A 132 -10.20 -13.51 12.42
CA LEU A 132 -9.10 -13.34 11.47
C LEU A 132 -8.96 -14.54 10.53
N ASP A 133 -9.28 -15.73 11.04
CA ASP A 133 -9.11 -17.01 10.32
C ASP A 133 -10.28 -17.31 9.37
N GLN A 134 -11.38 -16.57 9.52
CA GLN A 134 -12.55 -16.71 8.66
C GLN A 134 -12.63 -15.55 7.69
N PRO A 135 -13.00 -15.84 6.42
CA PRO A 135 -13.17 -14.77 5.45
C PRO A 135 -14.40 -13.93 5.81
N VAL A 136 -14.34 -12.63 5.48
CA VAL A 136 -15.46 -11.72 5.74
C VAL A 136 -16.59 -12.05 4.77
N THR A 137 -17.78 -12.31 5.31
CA THR A 137 -18.96 -12.59 4.47
C THR A 137 -19.39 -11.33 3.72
N ARG A 138 -20.07 -11.50 2.58
CA ARG A 138 -20.61 -10.35 1.83
C ARG A 138 -21.61 -9.53 2.65
N GLY A 139 -22.41 -10.21 3.49
CA GLY A 139 -23.33 -9.55 4.42
C GLY A 139 -22.62 -8.64 5.42
N GLN A 140 -21.59 -9.16 6.09
CA GLN A 140 -20.75 -8.38 7.00
C GLN A 140 -20.09 -7.19 6.30
N ARG A 141 -19.57 -7.41 5.09
CA ARG A 141 -18.96 -6.35 4.31
C ARG A 141 -19.97 -5.26 3.93
N ALA A 142 -21.17 -5.62 3.48
CA ALA A 142 -22.22 -4.66 3.17
C ALA A 142 -22.67 -3.84 4.40
N LEU A 143 -22.80 -4.49 5.57
CA LEU A 143 -23.09 -3.78 6.83
C LEU A 143 -21.98 -2.78 7.19
N TRP A 144 -20.71 -3.20 7.06
CA TRP A 144 -19.57 -2.30 7.28
C TRP A 144 -19.62 -1.10 6.32
N LEU A 145 -19.81 -1.33 5.02
CA LEU A 145 -19.90 -0.26 4.02
C LEU A 145 -21.02 0.74 4.35
N ALA A 146 -22.21 0.24 4.66
CA ALA A 146 -23.35 1.07 5.05
C ALA A 146 -23.07 1.88 6.33
N ALA A 147 -22.42 1.26 7.34
CA ALA A 147 -22.04 1.94 8.58
C ALA A 147 -20.98 3.03 8.35
N ALA A 148 -20.01 2.78 7.46
CA ALA A 148 -18.98 3.76 7.12
C ALA A 148 -19.57 5.04 6.55
N GLN A 149 -20.62 4.89 5.75
CA GLN A 149 -21.36 5.98 5.11
C GLN A 149 -22.40 6.63 6.03
N GLY A 150 -22.53 6.14 7.26
CA GLY A 150 -23.42 6.70 8.27
C GLY A 150 -24.88 6.29 8.10
N ALA A 151 -25.19 5.23 7.34
CA ALA A 151 -26.57 4.78 7.14
C ALA A 151 -27.28 4.42 8.46
N TYR A 152 -26.51 4.02 9.48
CA TYR A 152 -26.97 3.64 10.82
C TYR A 152 -26.73 4.72 11.89
N GLY A 153 -26.37 5.93 11.47
CA GLY A 153 -25.96 7.00 12.37
C GLY A 153 -24.70 6.69 13.20
N PRO A 154 -24.42 7.52 14.23
CA PRO A 154 -23.22 7.39 15.06
C PRO A 154 -23.13 6.06 15.83
N ALA A 155 -24.27 5.55 16.32
CA ALA A 155 -24.32 4.32 17.12
C ALA A 155 -23.92 3.09 16.29
N GLY A 156 -24.47 2.95 15.07
CA GLY A 156 -24.10 1.82 14.20
C GLY A 156 -22.66 1.89 13.72
N LYS A 157 -22.11 3.09 13.49
CA LYS A 157 -20.68 3.25 13.19
C LYS A 157 -19.80 2.80 14.37
N ILE A 158 -20.14 3.21 15.60
CA ILE A 158 -19.42 2.78 16.82
C ILE A 158 -19.52 1.26 17.00
N PHE A 159 -20.69 0.67 16.72
CA PHE A 159 -20.88 -0.78 16.78
C PHE A 159 -19.91 -1.51 15.84
N VAL A 160 -19.86 -1.11 14.56
CA VAL A 160 -18.94 -1.74 13.58
C VAL A 160 -17.48 -1.55 13.97
N LEU A 161 -17.09 -0.36 14.43
CA LEU A 161 -15.72 -0.12 14.92
C LEU A 161 -15.35 -1.07 16.07
N ARG A 162 -16.23 -1.19 17.08
CA ARG A 162 -16.00 -2.11 18.21
C ARG A 162 -15.88 -3.55 17.76
N LYS A 163 -16.69 -3.99 16.79
CA LYS A 163 -16.61 -5.34 16.23
C LYS A 163 -15.29 -5.57 15.48
N LEU A 164 -14.80 -4.59 14.72
CA LEU A 164 -13.52 -4.68 14.02
C LEU A 164 -12.33 -4.64 15.01
N ASP A 165 -12.38 -3.79 16.02
CA ASP A 165 -11.34 -3.67 17.04
C ASP A 165 -11.21 -4.94 17.89
N ALA A 166 -12.33 -5.63 18.16
CA ALA A 166 -12.36 -6.86 18.93
C ALA A 166 -11.60 -8.03 18.27
N VAL A 167 -11.43 -7.98 16.94
CA VAL A 167 -10.73 -9.02 16.17
C VAL A 167 -9.20 -8.93 16.33
N ALA A 168 -8.70 -7.89 17.03
CA ALA A 168 -7.30 -7.70 17.41
C ALA A 168 -6.33 -8.09 16.28
N VAL A 169 -6.21 -7.24 15.26
CA VAL A 169 -5.22 -7.45 14.19
C VAL A 169 -3.83 -7.55 14.85
N PRO A 170 -3.13 -8.68 14.77
CA PRO A 170 -1.93 -8.90 15.57
C PRO A 170 -0.89 -7.86 15.21
N SER A 171 -0.29 -7.20 16.21
CA SER A 171 0.76 -6.20 15.97
C SER A 171 2.00 -6.77 15.27
N ARG A 172 2.12 -8.10 15.18
CA ARG A 172 3.13 -8.82 14.38
C ARG A 172 2.82 -8.84 12.87
N SER A 173 1.65 -8.35 12.45
CA SER A 173 1.31 -8.24 11.03
C SER A 173 2.30 -7.31 10.32
N GLU A 174 2.78 -7.72 9.15
CA GLU A 174 3.77 -7.05 8.30
C GLU A 174 3.56 -5.53 8.21
N PRO A 175 4.28 -4.70 9.00
CA PRO A 175 4.06 -3.25 9.02
C PRO A 175 4.35 -2.61 7.67
N ALA A 176 5.29 -3.17 6.92
CA ALA A 176 5.62 -2.76 5.55
C ALA A 176 4.40 -2.86 4.61
N ARG A 177 3.55 -3.89 4.76
CA ARG A 177 2.36 -4.06 3.93
C ARG A 177 1.34 -2.95 4.17
N TRP A 178 1.13 -2.58 5.43
CA TRP A 178 0.26 -1.46 5.80
C TRP A 178 0.80 -0.10 5.35
N LEU A 179 2.10 0.13 5.52
CA LEU A 179 2.77 1.33 4.99
C LEU A 179 2.62 1.42 3.46
N SER A 180 2.83 0.33 2.74
CA SER A 180 2.67 0.31 1.28
C SER A 180 1.24 0.61 0.82
N ALA A 181 0.22 0.23 1.61
CA ALA A 181 -1.17 0.56 1.30
C ALA A 181 -1.50 2.05 1.50
N LEU A 182 -0.92 2.67 2.53
CA LEU A 182 -1.10 4.09 2.85
C LEU A 182 -0.26 5.00 1.93
N THR A 183 0.98 4.61 1.66
CA THR A 183 1.94 5.36 0.84
C THR A 183 2.48 4.46 -0.28
N PRO A 184 1.69 4.21 -1.35
CA PRO A 184 2.03 3.23 -2.39
C PRO A 184 3.22 3.62 -3.28
N HIS A 185 3.64 4.88 -3.24
CA HIS A 185 4.80 5.35 -3.98
C HIS A 185 6.00 5.41 -3.06
N GLU A 186 6.84 4.37 -3.11
CA GLU A 186 8.22 4.52 -2.68
C GLU A 186 8.90 5.44 -3.70
N PRO A 187 9.35 6.63 -3.28
CA PRO A 187 9.94 7.59 -4.21
C PRO A 187 11.20 6.96 -4.81
N SER A 188 11.46 7.29 -6.07
CA SER A 188 12.84 7.27 -6.57
C SER A 188 13.72 7.99 -5.54
N MET A 189 14.87 7.40 -5.23
CA MET A 189 15.88 7.90 -4.29
C MET A 189 15.75 9.40 -3.95
N VAL A 190 15.46 9.70 -2.69
CA VAL A 190 15.34 11.10 -2.22
C VAL A 190 16.73 11.63 -1.95
N VAL A 191 17.24 12.46 -2.86
CA VAL A 191 18.52 13.16 -2.69
C VAL A 191 18.31 14.37 -1.78
N PRO A 192 18.97 14.45 -0.61
CA PRO A 192 18.85 15.62 0.26
C PRO A 192 19.52 16.85 -0.39
N PRO A 193 19.08 18.09 -0.09
CA PRO A 193 19.62 19.30 -0.69
C PRO A 193 21.15 19.43 -0.53
N SER A 194 21.68 19.03 0.62
CA SER A 194 23.13 19.00 0.90
C SER A 194 23.96 18.10 -0.02
N LEU A 195 23.36 17.10 -0.66
CA LEU A 195 24.05 16.12 -1.50
C LEU A 195 23.69 16.24 -2.99
N VAL A 196 23.05 17.33 -3.42
CA VAL A 196 22.64 17.53 -4.83
C VAL A 196 23.84 17.49 -5.78
N ASP A 197 24.98 18.05 -5.38
CA ASP A 197 26.22 18.06 -6.18
C ASP A 197 26.99 16.73 -6.11
N PHE A 198 26.60 15.83 -5.19
CA PHE A 198 27.24 14.54 -4.95
C PHE A 198 26.20 13.42 -4.80
N PRO A 199 25.42 13.10 -5.85
CA PRO A 199 24.35 12.11 -5.77
C PRO A 199 24.84 10.72 -5.37
N GLU A 200 26.10 10.38 -5.68
CA GLU A 200 26.76 9.12 -5.28
C GLU A 200 26.82 8.95 -3.75
N LEU A 201 26.96 10.06 -3.00
CA LEU A 201 26.87 10.03 -1.54
C LEU A 201 25.44 9.70 -1.09
N ALA A 202 24.44 10.23 -1.78
CA ALA A 202 23.04 9.99 -1.46
C ALA A 202 22.61 8.53 -1.73
N GLU A 203 23.36 7.77 -2.54
CA GLU A 203 23.10 6.34 -2.76
C GLU A 203 23.59 5.45 -1.61
N LEU A 204 24.50 5.96 -0.75
CA LEU A 204 25.05 5.19 0.36
C LEU A 204 23.95 4.85 1.37
N PRO A 205 23.72 3.58 1.73
CA PRO A 205 22.63 3.18 2.61
C PRO A 205 22.60 3.92 3.96
N GLU A 206 23.78 4.19 4.52
CA GLU A 206 23.95 4.92 5.79
C GLU A 206 23.42 6.36 5.71
N LEU A 207 23.50 7.00 4.55
CA LEU A 207 23.01 8.36 4.32
C LEU A 207 21.57 8.35 3.76
N ALA A 208 21.24 7.38 2.92
CA ALA A 208 19.96 7.27 2.23
C ALA A 208 18.82 6.85 3.16
N GLN A 209 19.03 5.83 4.01
CA GLN A 209 17.98 5.27 4.85
C GLN A 209 17.35 6.31 5.80
N PRO A 210 18.11 7.16 6.52
CA PRO A 210 17.51 8.19 7.37
C PRO A 210 16.71 9.24 6.57
N VAL A 211 17.14 9.57 5.36
CA VAL A 211 16.44 10.53 4.48
C VAL A 211 15.13 9.93 3.96
N GLN A 212 15.18 8.68 3.49
CA GLN A 212 14.00 7.95 3.03
C GLN A 212 12.99 7.74 4.16
N ALA A 213 13.44 7.37 5.36
CA ALA A 213 12.60 7.19 6.52
C ALA A 213 11.86 8.48 6.92
N ALA A 214 12.56 9.63 6.90
CA ALA A 214 11.95 10.93 7.15
C ALA A 214 10.88 11.26 6.09
N ALA A 215 11.22 11.11 4.80
CA ALA A 215 10.28 11.37 3.71
C ALA A 215 9.06 10.44 3.74
N GLN A 216 9.24 9.16 4.09
CA GLN A 216 8.15 8.20 4.28
C GLN A 216 7.25 8.61 5.46
N LEU A 217 7.83 9.04 6.58
CA LEU A 217 7.07 9.48 7.76
C LEU A 217 6.23 10.74 7.46
N THR A 218 6.80 11.74 6.79
CA THR A 218 6.06 12.95 6.39
C THR A 218 4.92 12.62 5.42
N ARG A 219 5.14 11.70 4.45
CA ARG A 219 4.06 11.23 3.57
C ARG A 219 2.97 10.47 4.32
N LEU A 220 3.36 9.61 5.26
CA LEU A 220 2.43 8.88 6.10
C LEU A 220 1.55 9.86 6.90
N LEU A 221 2.15 10.88 7.49
CA LEU A 221 1.43 11.96 8.17
C LEU A 221 0.47 12.69 7.22
N GLY A 222 0.94 13.07 6.03
CA GLY A 222 0.11 13.71 5.00
C GLY A 222 -1.12 12.86 4.63
N ARG A 223 -0.94 11.56 4.40
CA ARG A 223 -2.03 10.64 4.08
C ARG A 223 -3.00 10.46 5.24
N CYS A 224 -2.51 10.26 6.46
CA CYS A 224 -3.38 10.16 7.64
C CYS A 224 -4.16 11.46 7.88
N THR A 225 -3.55 12.61 7.58
CA THR A 225 -4.23 13.92 7.62
C THR A 225 -5.32 14.00 6.56
N GLU A 226 -5.05 13.58 5.31
CA GLU A 226 -6.05 13.56 4.23
C GLU A 226 -7.27 12.69 4.60
N ILE A 227 -7.04 11.47 5.07
CA ILE A 227 -8.09 10.52 5.49
C ILE A 227 -8.93 11.11 6.63
N THR A 228 -8.31 11.83 7.57
CA THR A 228 -9.01 12.36 8.75
C THR A 228 -9.66 13.73 8.51
N THR A 229 -9.19 14.53 7.55
CA THR A 229 -9.67 15.90 7.27
C THR A 229 -10.78 15.96 6.22
N THR A 230 -10.78 15.08 5.22
CA THR A 230 -11.83 15.00 4.18
C THR A 230 -13.25 14.89 4.76
N ARG A 231 -13.40 14.39 5.99
CA ARG A 231 -14.67 14.36 6.72
C ARG A 231 -15.16 15.72 7.20
N ALA A 232 -14.27 16.64 7.58
CA ALA A 232 -14.65 17.90 8.21
C ALA A 232 -15.39 18.84 7.25
N GLY A 233 -15.07 18.80 5.95
CA GLY A 233 -15.67 19.67 4.93
C GLY A 233 -17.09 19.26 4.50
N ALA A 234 -17.46 17.98 4.64
CA ALA A 234 -18.78 17.48 4.23
C ALA A 234 -19.87 17.67 5.30
N GLY A 235 -19.49 18.11 6.51
CA GLY A 235 -20.37 18.30 7.67
C GLY A 235 -20.89 19.72 7.86
N GLY A 236 -21.24 20.42 6.77
CA GLY A 236 -21.99 21.67 6.88
C GLY A 236 -23.28 21.44 7.69
N LYS A 237 -23.44 22.20 8.79
CA LYS A 237 -24.55 22.25 9.77
C LYS A 237 -25.60 21.13 9.66
N PRO A 238 -25.81 20.31 10.71
CA PRO A 238 -26.91 19.33 10.79
C PRO A 238 -28.25 20.07 10.99
N ALA A 239 -28.68 20.84 10.00
CA ALA A 239 -30.02 21.39 9.95
C ALA A 239 -30.94 20.32 9.34
N GLY A 240 -31.42 19.41 10.18
CA GLY A 240 -32.67 18.64 9.96
C GLY A 240 -32.80 17.82 8.67
N ARG A 241 -31.71 17.47 7.98
CA ARG A 241 -31.79 16.79 6.68
C ARG A 241 -31.80 15.28 6.84
N ALA A 242 -32.98 14.75 7.16
CA ALA A 242 -33.34 13.40 6.76
C ALA A 242 -33.10 13.26 5.25
N GLY A 243 -32.32 12.28 4.82
CA GLY A 243 -32.20 11.90 3.41
C GLY A 243 -31.08 12.56 2.61
N ARG A 244 -29.83 12.57 3.10
CA ARG A 244 -28.73 12.55 2.13
C ARG A 244 -28.71 11.14 1.52
N PRO A 245 -28.99 10.97 0.22
CA PRO A 245 -29.03 9.65 -0.40
C PRO A 245 -27.65 9.00 -0.33
N PRO A 246 -27.58 7.66 -0.18
CA PRO A 246 -26.32 6.92 -0.19
C PRO A 246 -25.55 7.18 -1.48
N THR A 247 -24.23 7.12 -1.43
CA THR A 247 -23.42 7.19 -2.64
C THR A 247 -23.80 6.03 -3.56
N PRO A 248 -23.94 6.26 -4.87
CA PRO A 248 -24.54 5.28 -5.80
C PRO A 248 -23.80 3.94 -5.84
N TRP A 249 -22.50 3.92 -5.52
CA TRP A 249 -21.72 2.69 -5.47
C TRP A 249 -22.12 1.76 -4.31
N ALA A 250 -22.37 2.31 -3.13
CA ALA A 250 -22.72 1.53 -1.94
C ALA A 250 -24.10 0.90 -2.03
N ALA A 251 -25.02 1.63 -2.66
CA ALA A 251 -26.35 1.13 -2.96
C ALA A 251 -26.27 -0.12 -3.84
N ASN A 252 -25.35 -0.17 -4.80
CA ASN A 252 -25.18 -1.34 -5.67
C ASN A 252 -24.69 -2.59 -4.91
N GLU A 253 -23.69 -2.44 -4.03
CA GLU A 253 -23.21 -3.59 -3.25
C GLU A 253 -24.26 -4.08 -2.26
N THR A 254 -24.91 -3.17 -1.53
CA THR A 254 -26.01 -3.48 -0.60
C THR A 254 -27.17 -4.18 -1.31
N LEU A 255 -27.61 -3.66 -2.46
CA LEU A 255 -28.65 -4.28 -3.28
C LEU A 255 -28.23 -5.66 -3.82
N SER A 256 -26.96 -5.84 -4.19
CA SER A 256 -26.47 -7.14 -4.66
C SER A 256 -26.55 -8.20 -3.56
N VAL A 257 -26.21 -7.84 -2.32
CA VAL A 257 -26.31 -8.74 -1.17
C VAL A 257 -27.77 -9.02 -0.82
N LEU A 258 -28.65 -8.01 -0.86
CA LEU A 258 -30.08 -8.20 -0.64
C LEU A 258 -30.70 -9.16 -1.68
N ARG A 259 -30.38 -9.00 -2.98
CA ARG A 259 -30.82 -9.91 -4.04
C ARG A 259 -30.28 -11.32 -3.83
N GLN A 260 -29.00 -11.44 -3.45
CA GLN A 260 -28.41 -12.74 -3.12
C GLN A 260 -29.13 -13.41 -1.95
N LEU A 261 -29.46 -12.68 -0.88
CA LEU A 261 -30.21 -13.20 0.27
C LEU A 261 -31.62 -13.65 -0.11
N ILE A 262 -32.31 -12.88 -0.96
CA ILE A 262 -33.64 -13.21 -1.48
C ILE A 262 -33.60 -14.49 -2.34
N GLY A 263 -32.51 -14.70 -3.10
CA GLY A 263 -32.35 -15.82 -4.03
C GLY A 263 -31.69 -17.11 -3.48
N ALA A 264 -30.88 -17.02 -2.41
CA ALA A 264 -29.97 -18.09 -1.97
C ALA A 264 -30.65 -19.43 -1.66
N ASP A 265 -31.87 -19.41 -1.13
CA ASP A 265 -32.58 -20.63 -0.73
C ASP A 265 -33.02 -21.51 -1.91
N ALA A 266 -32.87 -21.06 -3.16
CA ALA A 266 -33.18 -21.87 -4.34
C ALA A 266 -32.12 -22.96 -4.58
N ALA A 267 -30.88 -22.74 -4.12
CA ALA A 267 -29.77 -23.65 -4.31
C ALA A 267 -29.68 -24.75 -3.24
N ASP A 268 -30.17 -24.48 -2.02
CA ASP A 268 -30.08 -25.39 -0.86
C ASP A 268 -31.25 -26.40 -0.75
N SER A 269 -32.06 -26.55 -1.80
CA SER A 269 -33.16 -27.51 -1.80
C SER A 269 -32.62 -28.95 -1.58
N PRO A 270 -33.21 -29.73 -0.66
CA PRO A 270 -32.64 -31.00 -0.18
C PRO A 270 -32.41 -32.08 -1.26
N GLY A 271 -32.99 -31.92 -2.46
CA GLY A 271 -32.73 -32.78 -3.61
C GLY A 271 -31.32 -32.67 -4.23
N SER A 272 -30.57 -31.58 -3.98
CA SER A 272 -29.24 -31.38 -4.58
C SER A 272 -28.10 -32.04 -3.77
N ARG A 273 -28.28 -32.25 -2.46
CA ARG A 273 -27.25 -32.88 -1.60
C ARG A 273 -27.20 -34.41 -1.70
N ALA A 274 -28.23 -35.05 -2.25
CA ALA A 274 -28.29 -36.52 -2.37
C ALA A 274 -27.45 -37.10 -3.52
N SER A 275 -26.89 -36.28 -4.43
CA SER A 275 -26.13 -36.77 -5.60
C SER A 275 -24.60 -36.66 -5.48
N GLY A 276 -24.08 -36.06 -4.40
CA GLY A 276 -22.63 -35.79 -4.23
C GLY A 276 -21.88 -36.76 -3.31
N ALA A 277 -22.58 -37.67 -2.62
CA ALA A 277 -21.98 -38.59 -1.64
C ALA A 277 -21.77 -40.00 -2.21
N SER A 278 -21.01 -40.12 -3.30
CA SER A 278 -20.46 -41.42 -3.71
C SER A 278 -19.21 -41.22 -4.56
N GLY A 279 -18.04 -41.33 -3.93
CA GLY A 279 -16.78 -41.58 -4.64
C GLY A 279 -15.59 -40.71 -4.22
N ALA A 280 -15.05 -40.93 -3.03
CA ALA A 280 -13.65 -40.59 -2.74
C ALA A 280 -13.11 -41.48 -1.60
N SER A 281 -12.97 -42.77 -1.90
CA SER A 281 -12.05 -43.67 -1.20
C SER A 281 -11.22 -44.38 -2.26
N GLY A 282 -9.94 -44.02 -2.35
CA GLY A 282 -9.06 -44.56 -3.40
C GLY A 282 -7.65 -44.01 -3.36
N ALA A 283 -6.82 -44.67 -2.55
CA ALA A 283 -5.42 -45.01 -2.83
C ALA A 283 -4.37 -43.90 -2.99
N SER A 284 -3.48 -43.86 -1.99
CA SER A 284 -2.04 -43.72 -2.19
C SER A 284 -1.53 -44.59 -3.34
N ASP A 285 -0.75 -44.02 -4.26
CA ASP A 285 0.52 -44.64 -4.65
C ASP A 285 1.51 -43.63 -5.27
N LYS A 286 2.79 -43.97 -5.14
CA LYS A 286 4.03 -43.29 -5.53
C LYS A 286 4.09 -42.89 -7.02
N ALA A 287 4.84 -41.81 -7.33
CA ALA A 287 6.18 -41.90 -7.94
C ALA A 287 6.64 -40.61 -8.67
N GLN A 288 7.91 -40.25 -8.41
CA GLN A 288 8.97 -39.88 -9.36
C GLN A 288 8.90 -38.61 -10.21
N ASN A 289 9.79 -37.67 -9.83
CA ASN A 289 10.87 -37.07 -10.62
C ASN A 289 10.82 -37.17 -12.17
N GLY A 290 10.81 -36.00 -12.81
CA GLY A 290 11.31 -35.81 -14.18
C GLY A 290 11.25 -34.33 -14.61
N PRO A 291 12.38 -33.69 -14.97
CA PRO A 291 12.40 -32.35 -15.56
C PRO A 291 12.45 -32.44 -17.09
N GLY A 292 11.62 -31.67 -17.81
CA GLY A 292 11.75 -31.61 -19.27
C GLY A 292 10.62 -30.95 -20.04
N ALA A 293 10.84 -29.68 -20.38
CA ALA A 293 10.44 -28.99 -21.61
C ALA A 293 9.01 -28.41 -21.78
N PRO A 294 8.88 -27.30 -22.55
CA PRO A 294 7.71 -26.44 -22.63
C PRO A 294 6.92 -26.61 -23.95
N ASP A 295 5.89 -25.77 -24.10
CA ASP A 295 5.03 -25.54 -25.26
C ASP A 295 3.91 -26.55 -25.55
N ARG A 296 2.70 -26.17 -25.07
CA ARG A 296 1.51 -26.27 -25.92
C ARG A 296 0.42 -25.28 -25.50
N ALA A 297 0.22 -24.28 -26.36
CA ALA A 297 -0.99 -23.50 -26.43
C ALA A 297 -2.18 -24.42 -26.79
N ALA A 298 -3.26 -24.32 -26.02
CA ALA A 298 -4.59 -24.73 -26.45
C ALA A 298 -5.65 -23.93 -25.67
N ASN A 299 -6.39 -23.14 -26.43
CA ASN A 299 -7.63 -22.47 -26.06
C ASN A 299 -8.58 -23.40 -25.28
N GLY A 300 -8.91 -22.98 -24.06
CA GLY A 300 -10.00 -23.52 -23.24
C GLY A 300 -10.96 -22.40 -22.84
N PHE A 301 -11.68 -21.87 -23.83
CA PHE A 301 -12.81 -20.96 -23.62
C PHE A 301 -14.04 -21.84 -23.34
N GLY A 302 -14.58 -21.81 -22.11
CA GLY A 302 -15.82 -22.51 -21.77
C GLY A 302 -15.74 -23.41 -20.54
N GLY A 303 -15.31 -22.87 -19.40
CA GLY A 303 -15.57 -23.47 -18.08
C GLY A 303 -16.33 -22.45 -17.26
N SER A 304 -17.53 -22.80 -16.82
CA SER A 304 -18.41 -21.99 -15.98
C SER A 304 -17.70 -21.53 -14.70
N GLU A 305 -17.17 -20.30 -14.70
CA GLU A 305 -16.73 -19.59 -13.51
C GLU A 305 -17.96 -19.18 -12.68
N ALA A 306 -18.46 -20.13 -11.88
CA ALA A 306 -19.26 -19.79 -10.72
C ALA A 306 -18.85 -20.66 -9.53
N PRO A 307 -17.75 -20.29 -8.85
CA PRO A 307 -17.68 -20.41 -7.41
C PRO A 307 -17.59 -19.01 -6.82
N ASP A 308 -18.20 -18.81 -5.67
CA ASP A 308 -18.06 -17.61 -4.86
C ASP A 308 -16.65 -17.04 -4.94
N ARG A 309 -16.52 -15.86 -5.56
CA ARG A 309 -15.29 -15.05 -5.60
C ARG A 309 -14.68 -15.12 -4.19
N ALA A 310 -13.59 -15.87 -4.05
CA ALA A 310 -13.11 -16.38 -2.77
C ALA A 310 -13.21 -15.28 -1.71
N ALA A 311 -14.02 -15.53 -0.69
CA ALA A 311 -14.27 -14.55 0.35
C ALA A 311 -12.90 -14.16 0.95
N LYS A 312 -12.61 -12.86 0.99
CA LYS A 312 -11.28 -12.36 1.33
C LYS A 312 -11.12 -12.28 2.85
N PRO A 313 -9.90 -12.48 3.37
CA PRO A 313 -9.62 -12.27 4.78
C PRO A 313 -9.85 -10.79 5.16
N LEU A 314 -10.16 -10.55 6.44
CA LEU A 314 -10.42 -9.19 6.96
C LEU A 314 -9.29 -8.21 6.65
N THR A 315 -8.04 -8.67 6.79
CA THR A 315 -6.83 -7.88 6.50
C THR A 315 -6.81 -7.35 5.07
N ASP A 316 -7.25 -8.12 4.09
CA ASP A 316 -7.25 -7.70 2.68
C ASP A 316 -8.31 -6.62 2.42
N HIS A 317 -9.47 -6.70 3.09
CA HIS A 317 -10.48 -5.65 3.03
C HIS A 317 -9.98 -4.35 3.66
N LEU A 318 -9.36 -4.42 4.84
CA LEU A 318 -8.77 -3.25 5.50
C LEU A 318 -7.66 -2.61 4.66
N LEU A 319 -6.76 -3.41 4.07
CA LEU A 319 -5.72 -2.91 3.17
C LEU A 319 -6.29 -2.25 1.92
N ALA A 320 -7.34 -2.84 1.32
CA ALA A 320 -8.01 -2.24 0.18
C ALA A 320 -8.63 -0.88 0.55
N ASP A 321 -9.24 -0.78 1.73
CA ASP A 321 -9.89 0.45 2.19
C ASP A 321 -8.93 1.59 2.50
N LEU A 322 -7.66 1.29 2.81
CA LEU A 322 -6.64 2.33 3.08
C LEU A 322 -6.05 2.99 1.83
N ARG A 323 -6.22 2.37 0.65
CA ARG A 323 -5.61 2.84 -0.60
C ARG A 323 -6.07 4.26 -0.99
N ALA A 324 -5.25 4.95 -1.77
CA ALA A 324 -5.48 6.33 -2.22
C ALA A 324 -6.88 6.57 -2.82
N CYS A 325 -7.39 5.62 -3.60
CA CYS A 325 -8.65 5.75 -4.34
C CYS A 325 -9.90 5.31 -3.57
N SER A 326 -9.76 4.87 -2.31
CA SER A 326 -10.87 4.34 -1.52
C SER A 326 -11.75 5.45 -0.95
N ASP A 327 -13.01 5.12 -0.63
CA ASP A 327 -13.93 6.06 0.04
C ASP A 327 -13.28 6.56 1.35
N PRO A 328 -13.15 7.89 1.54
CA PRO A 328 -12.53 8.45 2.75
C PRO A 328 -13.17 7.95 4.06
N SER A 329 -14.46 7.64 4.04
CA SER A 329 -15.19 7.13 5.21
C SER A 329 -14.77 5.71 5.58
N LEU A 330 -14.49 4.88 4.57
CA LEU A 330 -13.95 3.54 4.75
C LEU A 330 -12.49 3.58 5.17
N ALA A 331 -11.69 4.42 4.50
CA ALA A 331 -10.29 4.64 4.86
C ALA A 331 -10.15 5.08 6.32
N ALA A 332 -11.06 5.94 6.81
CA ALA A 332 -11.05 6.39 8.21
C ALA A 332 -11.39 5.27 9.22
N ILE A 333 -12.30 4.35 8.87
CA ILE A 333 -12.59 3.17 9.69
C ILE A 333 -11.40 2.22 9.68
N ALA A 334 -10.88 1.89 8.50
CA ALA A 334 -9.72 1.01 8.38
C ALA A 334 -8.51 1.58 9.13
N LEU A 335 -8.24 2.89 8.99
CA LEU A 335 -7.15 3.58 9.69
C LEU A 335 -7.32 3.53 11.21
N HIS A 336 -8.54 3.58 11.73
CA HIS A 336 -8.79 3.44 13.16
C HIS A 336 -8.38 2.06 13.66
N VAL A 337 -8.85 1.01 12.98
CA VAL A 337 -8.60 -0.39 13.35
C VAL A 337 -7.09 -0.69 13.29
N VAL A 338 -6.38 -0.14 12.31
CA VAL A 338 -4.94 -0.38 12.13
C VAL A 338 -4.04 0.66 12.80
N ALA A 339 -4.62 1.63 13.52
CA ALA A 339 -3.87 2.73 14.14
C ALA A 339 -2.69 2.25 15.01
N PRO A 340 -2.79 1.17 15.82
CA PRO A 340 -1.66 0.67 16.59
C PRO A 340 -0.49 0.22 15.70
N ILE A 341 -0.77 -0.48 14.59
CA ILE A 341 0.25 -0.99 13.66
C ILE A 341 0.93 0.16 12.93
N VAL A 342 0.14 1.13 12.44
CA VAL A 342 0.64 2.34 11.78
C VAL A 342 1.52 3.15 12.73
N ARG A 343 1.13 3.26 14.00
CA ARG A 343 1.93 3.92 15.03
C ARG A 343 3.28 3.23 15.24
N THR A 344 3.30 1.90 15.43
CA THR A 344 4.55 1.16 15.58
C THR A 344 5.45 1.29 14.35
N ALA A 345 4.88 1.27 13.15
CA ALA A 345 5.62 1.49 11.92
C ALA A 345 6.22 2.90 11.86
N ALA A 346 5.46 3.92 12.26
CA ALA A 346 5.93 5.31 12.34
C ALA A 346 7.02 5.52 13.39
N GLU A 347 6.92 4.86 14.55
CA GLU A 347 7.97 4.84 15.57
C GLU A 347 9.27 4.22 15.02
N GLY A 348 9.15 3.15 14.22
CA GLY A 348 10.26 2.55 13.48
C GLY A 348 10.91 3.51 12.48
N LEU A 349 10.12 4.21 11.68
CA LEU A 349 10.60 5.23 10.74
C LEU A 349 11.30 6.38 11.48
N ALA A 350 10.68 6.92 12.53
CA ALA A 350 11.27 7.99 13.33
C ALA A 350 12.60 7.55 13.97
N LYS A 351 12.68 6.32 14.48
CA LYS A 351 13.94 5.76 15.01
C LYS A 351 15.02 5.65 13.92
N ALA A 352 14.66 5.26 12.70
CA ALA A 352 15.61 5.22 11.58
C ALA A 352 16.14 6.60 11.18
N THR A 353 15.38 7.68 11.41
CA THR A 353 15.87 9.06 11.19
C THR A 353 16.88 9.54 12.24
N GLN A 354 16.92 8.90 13.41
CA GLN A 354 17.79 9.28 14.54
C GLN A 354 19.18 8.65 14.48
N VAL A 355 19.47 7.86 13.44
CA VAL A 355 20.81 7.29 13.24
C VAL A 355 21.80 8.44 13.00
N SER A 356 22.84 8.50 13.81
CA SER A 356 23.89 9.51 13.66
C SER A 356 24.57 9.37 12.29
N PRO A 357 24.92 10.49 11.61
CA PRO A 357 25.70 10.43 10.39
C PRO A 357 26.99 9.62 10.61
N PRO A 358 27.43 8.85 9.61
CA PRO A 358 28.67 8.06 9.72
C PRO A 358 29.89 8.98 9.93
N GLU A 359 30.80 8.56 10.81
CA GLU A 359 32.04 9.30 11.09
C GLU A 359 33.02 9.30 9.91
N SER A 360 32.88 8.33 9.00
CA SER A 360 33.66 8.26 7.78
C SER A 360 32.89 7.58 6.66
N VAL A 361 33.06 8.07 5.44
CA VAL A 361 32.44 7.55 4.23
C VAL A 361 33.52 7.29 3.18
N THR A 362 33.51 6.14 2.53
CA THR A 362 34.40 5.87 1.39
C THR A 362 33.65 6.12 0.11
N MET A 363 34.15 7.02 -0.74
CA MET A 363 33.53 7.29 -2.04
C MET A 363 34.56 7.29 -3.18
N PRO A 364 34.16 6.93 -4.41
CA PRO A 364 35.01 7.05 -5.58
C PRO A 364 35.08 8.51 -6.03
N LEU A 365 36.28 9.11 -6.03
CA LEU A 365 36.56 10.43 -6.62
C LEU A 365 37.55 10.23 -7.76
N LEU A 366 37.18 10.65 -8.98
CA LEU A 366 37.95 10.41 -10.20
C LEU A 366 38.39 8.94 -10.36
N GLY A 367 37.54 7.98 -9.95
CA GLY A 367 37.82 6.55 -10.00
C GLY A 367 38.66 6.01 -8.83
N HIS A 368 39.14 6.84 -7.92
CA HIS A 368 39.92 6.44 -6.75
C HIS A 368 39.10 6.46 -5.47
N ARG A 369 39.25 5.46 -4.59
CA ARG A 369 38.54 5.42 -3.31
C ARG A 369 39.19 6.35 -2.30
N VAL A 370 38.49 7.41 -1.91
CA VAL A 370 38.93 8.36 -0.89
C VAL A 370 38.02 8.23 0.33
N ILE A 371 38.62 8.14 1.52
CA ILE A 371 37.89 8.10 2.78
C ILE A 371 37.66 9.54 3.23
N LEU A 372 36.41 9.97 3.29
CA LEU A 372 35.99 11.28 3.75
C LEU A 372 35.56 11.20 5.21
N ARG A 373 35.92 12.20 6.01
CA ARG A 373 35.45 12.40 7.39
C ARG A 373 34.83 13.79 7.48
N PRO A 374 33.91 14.04 8.44
CA PRO A 374 33.37 15.38 8.68
C PRO A 374 34.44 16.45 8.94
N GLY A 375 35.61 16.06 9.45
CA GLY A 375 36.75 16.95 9.71
C GLY A 375 37.71 17.16 8.52
N GLY A 376 37.46 16.56 7.36
CA GLY A 376 38.36 16.61 6.20
C GLY A 376 38.57 15.27 5.50
N PRO A 377 39.15 15.26 4.30
CA PRO A 377 39.52 14.02 3.63
C PRO A 377 40.63 13.33 4.43
N ASN A 378 40.58 12.00 4.52
CA ASN A 378 41.65 11.24 5.15
C ASN A 378 42.93 11.37 4.31
N LEU A 379 43.95 12.00 4.90
CA LEU A 379 45.20 12.36 4.23
C LEU A 379 45.91 11.16 3.60
N GLU A 380 45.88 9.98 4.23
CA GLU A 380 46.53 8.78 3.70
C GLU A 380 45.82 8.25 2.44
N SER A 381 44.48 8.21 2.47
CA SER A 381 43.68 7.78 1.32
C SER A 381 43.77 8.78 0.15
N LEU A 382 43.78 10.09 0.45
CA LEU A 382 43.96 11.12 -0.56
C LEU A 382 45.37 11.04 -1.16
N ALA A 383 46.42 10.95 -0.33
CA ALA A 383 47.79 10.79 -0.82
C ALA A 383 48.01 9.48 -1.58
N ALA A 384 47.26 8.41 -1.30
CA ALA A 384 47.26 7.20 -2.10
C ALA A 384 46.64 7.45 -3.50
N ALA A 385 45.48 8.11 -3.56
CA ALA A 385 44.85 8.51 -4.82
C ALA A 385 45.75 9.43 -5.65
N GLU A 386 46.37 10.44 -5.02
CA GLU A 386 47.32 11.35 -5.69
C GLU A 386 48.52 10.60 -6.29
N ARG A 387 49.07 9.61 -5.56
CA ARG A 387 50.15 8.76 -6.07
C ARG A 387 49.70 7.90 -7.25
N HIS A 388 48.49 7.36 -7.20
CA HIS A 388 47.93 6.59 -8.31
C HIS A 388 47.77 7.46 -9.57
N ILE A 389 47.18 8.65 -9.44
CA ILE A 389 47.04 9.60 -10.56
C ILE A 389 48.42 9.95 -11.12
N ALA A 390 49.41 10.23 -10.26
CA ALA A 390 50.76 10.58 -10.71
C ALA A 390 51.48 9.43 -11.45
N VAL A 391 51.22 8.17 -11.08
CA VAL A 391 51.82 6.99 -11.73
C VAL A 391 51.07 6.61 -13.02
N GLU A 392 49.73 6.64 -13.01
CA GLU A 392 48.90 6.21 -14.14
C GLU A 392 48.80 7.26 -15.25
N SER A 393 48.82 8.56 -14.91
CA SER A 393 48.65 9.64 -15.88
C SER A 393 49.92 9.98 -16.65
N VAL A 394 51.09 9.50 -16.22
CA VAL A 394 52.35 9.70 -16.92
C VAL A 394 52.60 8.49 -17.82
N PRO A 395 52.42 8.59 -19.15
CA PRO A 395 52.69 7.47 -20.04
C PRO A 395 54.14 7.02 -19.89
N VAL A 396 54.36 5.71 -19.80
CA VAL A 396 55.72 5.13 -19.72
C VAL A 396 56.45 5.42 -21.03
N ARG A 397 57.26 6.48 -21.03
CA ARG A 397 58.06 6.87 -22.20
C ARG A 397 59.45 6.25 -22.12
N GLY A 398 59.82 5.56 -23.19
CA GLY A 398 61.18 5.05 -23.36
C GLY A 398 62.22 6.18 -23.36
N ARG A 399 63.48 5.83 -23.08
CA ARG A 399 64.60 6.77 -23.17
C ARG A 399 64.66 7.38 -24.60
N PRO A 400 64.97 8.69 -24.76
CA PRO A 400 64.95 9.40 -26.04
C PRO A 400 66.22 9.07 -26.84
N TRP A 401 66.45 7.79 -27.10
CA TRP A 401 67.69 7.29 -27.67
C TRP A 401 68.01 7.99 -29.00
N LEU A 402 67.00 8.33 -29.81
CA LEU A 402 67.16 9.07 -31.06
C LEU A 402 67.79 10.45 -30.86
N ALA A 403 67.34 11.22 -29.87
CA ALA A 403 67.89 12.54 -29.60
C ALA A 403 69.35 12.44 -29.14
N TYR A 404 69.68 11.45 -28.29
CA TYR A 404 71.05 11.19 -27.88
C TYR A 404 71.92 10.67 -29.03
N ALA A 405 71.37 9.83 -29.90
CA ALA A 405 72.07 9.33 -31.08
C ALA A 405 72.39 10.47 -32.06
N LEU A 406 71.46 11.39 -32.30
CA LEU A 406 71.69 12.58 -33.14
C LEU A 406 72.81 13.45 -32.56
N LEU A 407 72.80 13.70 -31.24
CA LEU A 407 73.85 14.47 -30.57
C LEU A 407 75.21 13.74 -30.60
N ALA A 408 75.23 12.42 -30.43
CA ALA A 408 76.46 11.63 -30.55
C ALA A 408 77.01 11.68 -31.99
N LEU A 409 76.13 11.60 -33.00
CA LEU A 409 76.51 11.75 -34.41
C LEU A 409 77.01 13.16 -34.72
N THR A 410 76.47 14.20 -34.09
CA THR A 410 77.00 15.57 -34.18
C THR A 410 78.47 15.61 -33.74
N VAL A 411 78.80 14.99 -32.60
CA VAL A 411 80.18 14.95 -32.08
C VAL A 411 81.09 14.22 -33.07
N LEU A 412 80.65 13.08 -33.60
CA LEU A 412 81.41 12.30 -34.59
C LEU A 412 81.66 13.09 -35.89
N ALA A 413 80.63 13.77 -36.43
CA ALA A 413 80.75 14.57 -37.64
C ALA A 413 81.71 15.77 -37.46
N LEU A 414 81.70 16.37 -36.27
CA LEU A 414 82.58 17.49 -35.92
C LEU A 414 84.05 17.05 -35.82
N VAL A 415 84.31 15.86 -35.26
CA VAL A 415 85.65 15.24 -35.26
C VAL A 415 86.11 14.95 -36.69
N ALA A 416 85.24 14.39 -37.54
CA ALA A 416 85.57 14.12 -38.94
C ALA A 416 85.92 15.40 -39.73
N ALA A 417 85.18 16.49 -39.51
CA ALA A 417 85.42 17.78 -40.16
C ALA A 417 86.81 18.34 -39.89
N VAL A 418 87.38 18.11 -38.70
CA VAL A 418 88.73 18.54 -38.32
C VAL A 418 89.82 17.74 -39.05
N VAL A 419 89.56 16.47 -39.37
CA VAL A 419 90.54 15.56 -39.97
C VAL A 419 90.54 15.62 -41.50
N THR A 420 89.42 15.99 -42.13
CA THR A 420 89.27 15.98 -43.60
C THR A 420 89.60 17.33 -44.26
N PRO A 421 90.21 17.34 -45.47
CA PRO A 421 90.57 18.57 -46.18
C PRO A 421 89.37 19.39 -46.73
N PHE A 422 88.14 18.88 -46.63
CA PHE A 422 86.91 19.56 -47.03
C PHE A 422 85.95 19.73 -45.84
N PRO A 423 86.19 20.68 -44.92
CA PRO A 423 85.47 20.77 -43.64
C PRO A 423 84.03 21.29 -43.76
N LEU A 424 83.72 22.07 -44.81
CA LEU A 424 82.44 22.77 -44.95
C LEU A 424 81.20 21.86 -44.95
N PRO A 425 81.10 20.79 -45.77
CA PRO A 425 79.91 19.92 -45.77
C PRO A 425 79.75 19.15 -44.46
N ALA A 426 80.85 18.70 -43.84
CA ALA A 426 80.82 17.98 -42.57
C ALA A 426 80.35 18.88 -41.41
N ALA A 427 80.80 20.15 -41.40
CA ALA A 427 80.33 21.15 -40.44
C ALA A 427 78.83 21.48 -40.61
N ALA A 428 78.34 21.62 -41.86
CA ALA A 428 76.93 21.84 -42.14
C ALA A 428 76.06 20.67 -41.66
N LEU A 429 76.50 19.42 -41.88
CA LEU A 429 75.81 18.22 -41.40
C LEU A 429 75.77 18.18 -39.86
N ALA A 430 76.89 18.51 -39.19
CA ALA A 430 76.94 18.55 -37.73
C ALA A 430 75.92 19.56 -37.15
N LEU A 431 75.78 20.74 -37.75
CA LEU A 431 74.79 21.74 -37.33
C LEU A 431 73.35 21.25 -37.49
N VAL A 432 73.03 20.60 -38.62
CA VAL A 432 71.69 20.03 -38.84
C VAL A 432 71.38 18.93 -37.82
N LEU A 433 72.33 18.03 -37.54
CA LEU A 433 72.18 16.98 -36.54
C LEU A 433 72.00 17.56 -35.13
N ALA A 434 72.77 18.61 -34.80
CA ALA A 434 72.66 19.30 -33.51
C ALA A 434 71.29 19.96 -33.34
N ALA A 435 70.83 20.69 -34.36
CA ALA A 435 69.52 21.34 -34.37
C ALA A 435 68.38 20.32 -34.26
N GLY A 436 68.48 19.20 -34.98
CA GLY A 436 67.51 18.10 -34.91
C GLY A 436 67.47 17.44 -33.53
N GLY A 437 68.63 17.14 -32.95
CA GLY A 437 68.74 16.60 -31.59
C GLY A 437 68.18 17.55 -30.53
N ALA A 438 68.50 18.85 -30.63
CA ALA A 438 68.00 19.89 -29.74
C ALA A 438 66.48 20.08 -29.87
N HIS A 439 65.94 20.09 -31.09
CA HIS A 439 64.50 20.21 -31.34
C HIS A 439 63.71 19.02 -30.77
N GLN A 440 64.22 17.79 -30.93
CA GLN A 440 63.62 16.59 -30.33
C GLN A 440 63.61 16.65 -28.80
N LEU A 441 64.69 17.12 -28.17
CA LEU A 441 64.73 17.33 -26.71
C LEU A 441 63.77 18.45 -26.27
N TRP A 442 63.65 19.52 -27.06
CA TRP A 442 62.72 20.62 -26.78
C TRP A 442 61.26 20.16 -26.86
N LEU A 443 60.86 19.48 -27.94
CA LEU A 443 59.52 18.88 -28.07
C LEU A 443 59.22 17.92 -26.92
N ARG A 444 60.21 17.15 -26.48
CA ARG A 444 60.05 16.27 -25.32
C ARG A 444 59.81 17.07 -24.03
N ARG A 445 60.58 18.15 -23.79
CA ARG A 445 60.38 19.03 -22.63
C ARG A 445 59.01 19.70 -22.65
N GLU A 446 58.51 20.12 -23.81
CA GLU A 446 57.16 20.66 -23.95
C GLU A 446 56.09 19.63 -23.60
N ARG A 447 56.24 18.39 -24.07
CA ARG A 447 55.34 17.29 -23.69
C ARG A 447 55.41 16.97 -22.21
N GLU A 448 56.61 16.92 -21.62
CA GLU A 448 56.79 16.70 -20.18
C GLU A 448 56.15 17.84 -19.35
N ARG A 449 56.21 19.08 -19.81
CA ARG A 449 55.49 20.21 -19.19
C ARG A 449 53.98 20.04 -19.32
N ALA A 450 53.49 19.69 -20.50
CA ALA A 450 52.06 19.46 -20.73
C ALA A 450 51.51 18.32 -19.87
N ASP A 451 52.24 17.20 -19.72
CA ASP A 451 51.83 16.11 -18.85
C ASP A 451 51.86 16.53 -17.37
N ALA A 452 52.90 17.28 -16.95
CA ALA A 452 52.98 17.78 -15.59
C ALA A 452 51.84 18.76 -15.26
N GLU A 453 51.45 19.60 -16.21
CA GLU A 453 50.29 20.48 -16.11
C GLU A 453 48.98 19.70 -16.04
N TYR A 454 48.83 18.65 -16.85
CA TYR A 454 47.67 17.77 -16.82
C TYR A 454 47.52 17.06 -15.47
N VAL A 455 48.61 16.45 -14.96
CA VAL A 455 48.63 15.81 -13.63
C VAL A 455 48.30 16.84 -12.55
N ARG A 456 48.91 18.03 -12.60
CA ARG A 456 48.62 19.10 -11.63
C ARG A 456 47.14 19.48 -11.62
N LYS A 457 46.51 19.56 -12.80
CA LYS A 457 45.08 19.86 -12.94
C LYS A 457 44.21 18.74 -12.35
N GLN A 458 44.53 17.48 -12.64
CA GLN A 458 43.83 16.32 -12.08
C GLN A 458 43.96 16.26 -10.55
N LEU A 459 45.14 16.54 -10.01
CA LEU A 459 45.36 16.60 -8.56
C LEU A 459 44.59 17.77 -7.90
N SER A 460 44.51 18.94 -8.54
CA SER A 460 43.69 20.04 -8.02
C SER A 460 42.20 19.72 -8.06
N GLU A 461 41.73 19.08 -9.14
CA GLU A 461 40.34 18.65 -9.29
C GLU A 461 39.97 17.59 -8.25
N LEU A 462 40.86 16.61 -8.00
CA LEU A 462 40.67 15.61 -6.93
C LEU A 462 40.50 16.27 -5.57
N ARG A 463 41.35 17.26 -5.24
CA ARG A 463 41.28 17.97 -3.96
C ARG A 463 40.03 18.82 -3.83
N GLU A 464 39.66 19.54 -4.89
CA GLU A 464 38.44 20.34 -4.92
C GLU A 464 37.18 19.48 -4.75
N LEU A 465 37.10 18.34 -5.45
CA LEU A 465 36.01 17.38 -5.27
C LEU A 465 36.00 16.78 -3.86
N ALA A 466 37.16 16.45 -3.30
CA ALA A 466 37.27 15.92 -1.95
C ALA A 466 36.81 16.94 -0.89
N ASP A 467 37.24 18.21 -1.02
CA ASP A 467 36.84 19.29 -0.13
C ASP A 467 35.34 19.60 -0.26
N GLY A 468 34.82 19.64 -1.49
CA GLY A 468 33.39 19.81 -1.76
C GLY A 468 32.54 18.69 -1.15
N ALA A 469 32.97 17.43 -1.30
CA ALA A 469 32.28 16.28 -0.74
C ALA A 469 32.31 16.27 0.80
N VAL A 470 33.41 16.72 1.42
CA VAL A 470 33.48 16.91 2.89
C VAL A 470 32.51 17.99 3.34
N TRP A 471 32.44 19.11 2.63
CA TRP A 471 31.49 20.17 2.95
C TRP A 471 30.04 19.69 2.83
N ALA A 472 29.71 18.94 1.77
CA ALA A 472 28.42 18.30 1.59
C ALA A 472 28.08 17.33 2.73
N LEU A 473 29.04 16.53 3.20
CA LEU A 473 28.86 15.63 4.35
C LEU A 473 28.64 16.40 5.66
N HIS A 474 29.33 17.53 5.85
CA HIS A 474 29.12 18.39 7.01
C HIS A 474 27.71 19.01 6.99
N GLU A 475 27.25 19.50 5.83
CA GLU A 475 25.90 20.04 5.68
C GLU A 475 24.83 18.97 5.90
N TYR A 476 25.06 17.78 5.36
CA TYR A 476 24.21 16.62 5.61
C TYR A 476 24.08 16.34 7.12
N GLY A 477 25.17 16.47 7.88
CA GLY A 477 25.15 16.32 9.33
C GLY A 477 24.25 17.34 10.03
N ARG A 478 24.30 18.61 9.62
CA ARG A 478 23.40 19.67 10.13
C ARG A 478 21.95 19.41 9.75
N GLU A 479 21.71 18.96 8.52
CA GLU A 479 20.38 18.57 8.04
C GLU A 479 19.86 17.33 8.77
N ALA A 480 20.71 16.38 9.15
CA ALA A 480 20.32 15.17 9.88
C ALA A 480 19.69 15.50 11.24
N GLU A 481 20.26 16.45 11.98
CA GLU A 481 19.68 16.90 13.25
C GLU A 481 18.30 17.54 13.04
N LYS A 482 18.16 18.43 12.05
CA LYS A 482 16.87 19.03 11.69
C LYS A 482 15.85 17.98 11.26
N ARG A 483 16.27 16.97 10.49
CA ARG A 483 15.42 15.86 10.06
C ARG A 483 14.95 15.01 11.24
N ALA A 484 15.82 14.70 12.20
CA ALA A 484 15.45 13.97 13.41
C ALA A 484 14.44 14.75 14.27
N GLN A 485 14.61 16.08 14.39
CA GLN A 485 13.64 16.97 15.05
C GLN A 485 12.31 17.02 14.30
N GLY A 486 12.34 17.13 12.96
CA GLY A 486 11.15 17.06 12.12
C GLY A 486 10.40 15.74 12.27
N ALA A 487 11.12 14.61 12.21
CA ALA A 487 10.54 13.28 12.35
C ALA A 487 9.90 13.04 13.73
N SER A 488 10.50 13.57 14.80
CA SER A 488 9.90 13.49 16.14
C SER A 488 8.65 14.35 16.27
N SER A 489 8.61 15.54 15.64
CA SER A 489 7.41 16.36 15.52
C SER A 489 6.31 15.64 14.72
N ASP A 490 6.65 15.09 13.56
CA ASP A 490 5.72 14.34 12.70
C ASP A 490 5.14 13.12 13.41
N LEU A 491 5.97 12.37 14.15
CA LEU A 491 5.52 11.23 14.97
C LEU A 491 4.54 11.68 16.07
N ALA A 492 4.82 12.79 16.75
CA ALA A 492 3.93 13.31 17.79
C ALA A 492 2.57 13.75 17.20
N GLU A 493 2.59 14.40 16.04
CA GLU A 493 1.37 14.79 15.35
C GLU A 493 0.58 13.59 14.83
N LEU A 494 1.24 12.62 14.22
CA LEU A 494 0.62 11.38 13.77
C LEU A 494 -0.02 10.64 14.94
N THR A 495 0.69 10.51 16.07
CA THR A 495 0.16 9.88 17.28
C THR A 495 -1.09 10.60 17.80
N ARG A 496 -1.10 11.94 17.75
CA ARG A 496 -2.27 12.76 18.11
C ARG A 496 -3.45 12.50 17.16
N LEU A 497 -3.21 12.42 15.86
CA LEU A 497 -4.25 12.13 14.86
C LEU A 497 -4.85 10.74 15.06
N LEU A 498 -4.00 9.72 15.22
CA LEU A 498 -4.42 8.33 15.43
C LEU A 498 -5.19 8.17 16.75
N ARG A 499 -4.75 8.81 17.84
CA ARG A 499 -5.45 8.78 19.14
C ARG A 499 -6.82 9.44 19.10
N ARG A 500 -6.98 10.53 18.35
CA ARG A 500 -8.27 11.23 18.25
C ARG A 500 -9.34 10.34 17.61
N GLY A 501 -8.93 9.38 16.77
CA GLY A 501 -9.81 8.48 16.04
C GLY A 501 -10.76 9.22 15.08
N PRO A 502 -11.55 8.46 14.31
CA PRO A 502 -12.64 9.02 13.52
C PRO A 502 -13.74 9.45 14.50
N ARG A 503 -13.73 10.73 14.92
CA ARG A 503 -14.79 11.28 15.79
C ARG A 503 -16.17 10.87 15.29
N ALA A 504 -17.07 10.48 16.17
CA ALA A 504 -18.49 10.33 15.87
C ALA A 504 -19.08 11.72 15.63
N GLY A 505 -18.79 12.30 14.46
CA GLY A 505 -19.52 13.45 13.91
C GLY A 505 -20.74 12.99 13.15
#